data_AF-A7E6Y1-F1
#
_entry.id   AF-A7E6Y1-F1
#
_cell.length_a   1.000
_cell.length_b   1.000
_cell.length_c   1.000
_cell.angle_alpha   90.00
_cell.angle_beta   90.00
_cell.angle_gamma   90.00
#
_symmetry.space_group_name_H-M   'P 1'
#
loop_
_entity.id
_entity.type
_entity.pdbx_description
1 polymer ?
#
loop_
_entity_poly.entity_id
_entity_poly.type
_entity_poly.pdbx_seq_one_letter_code
_entity_poly.pdbx_strand_id
1 'polypeptide(L)'
;MWSASRPVEKGQASYRCKKAIITHGNNFIASAARIRGIKKDIWETLNDALSDESLSRGWAHDRLKLGPEGKDAEMFGEKDSLEKPHLGYTVERLWGILLGCSKQKIAWRCPNLWKGWRRGWEKEDCACRD
;
A
#
# COMPACT_ATOMS: atom_id res chain seq x y z
N MET A 1 0.31 -7.79 -7.12
CA MET A 1 1.49 -7.73 -8.02
C MET A 1 2.25 -6.47 -7.67
N TRP A 2 3.58 -6.40 -7.68
CA TRP A 2 4.26 -5.25 -7.07
C TRP A 2 4.66 -4.22 -8.14
N SER A 3 4.50 -2.92 -7.88
CA SER A 3 5.05 -1.87 -8.76
C SER A 3 6.22 -1.16 -8.09
N ALA A 4 7.37 -1.15 -8.77
CA ALA A 4 8.57 -0.50 -8.29
C ALA A 4 8.66 0.91 -8.89
N SER A 5 8.99 1.89 -8.04
CA SER A 5 9.37 3.24 -8.47
C SER A 5 10.75 3.22 -9.15
N ARG A 6 10.90 3.97 -10.25
CA ARG A 6 12.15 4.02 -11.06
C ARG A 6 13.35 4.44 -10.21
N PRO A 7 14.57 3.94 -10.50
CA PRO A 7 15.75 4.39 -9.79
C PRO A 7 16.11 5.84 -10.12
N VAL A 8 16.51 6.59 -9.09
CA VAL A 8 17.10 7.94 -9.18
C VAL A 8 18.27 7.94 -10.16
N GLU A 9 18.28 8.89 -11.10
CA GLU A 9 19.35 9.08 -12.07
C GLU A 9 20.66 9.53 -11.40
N LYS A 10 21.78 9.25 -12.08
CA LYS A 10 23.12 9.53 -11.57
C LYS A 10 23.33 11.05 -11.49
N GLY A 11 23.27 11.62 -10.27
CA GLY A 11 23.51 13.05 -10.03
C GLY A 11 22.52 13.78 -9.11
N GLN A 12 21.44 13.12 -8.65
CA GLN A 12 20.46 13.74 -7.76
C GLN A 12 20.86 13.67 -6.27
N ALA A 13 20.62 14.75 -5.52
CA ALA A 13 21.03 14.92 -4.13
C ALA A 13 20.53 13.81 -3.17
N SER A 14 21.40 13.44 -2.23
CA SER A 14 21.23 12.39 -1.20
C SER A 14 20.25 12.79 -0.08
N TYR A 15 19.04 13.21 -0.39
CA TYR A 15 17.95 12.92 0.54
C TYR A 15 17.69 11.43 0.35
N ARG A 16 18.07 10.59 1.32
CA ARG A 16 17.91 9.13 1.27
C ARG A 16 16.41 8.78 1.22
N CYS A 17 15.76 8.99 0.08
CA CYS A 17 14.44 8.49 -0.20
C CYS A 17 14.56 6.97 -0.26
N LYS A 18 14.18 6.29 0.83
CA LYS A 18 14.01 4.84 0.84
C LYS A 18 12.93 4.53 -0.18
N LYS A 19 13.31 3.91 -1.29
CA LYS A 19 12.37 3.47 -2.33
C LYS A 19 11.45 2.43 -1.72
N ALA A 20 10.15 2.69 -1.78
CA ALA A 20 9.12 1.74 -1.40
C ALA A 20 8.53 1.10 -2.66
N ILE A 21 8.18 -0.18 -2.53
CA ILE A 21 7.40 -0.92 -3.50
C ILE A 21 5.99 -1.02 -2.95
N ILE A 22 5.03 -0.62 -3.79
CA ILE A 22 3.61 -0.68 -3.46
C ILE A 22 2.99 -1.96 -4.04
N THR A 23 1.94 -2.43 -3.37
CA THR A 23 1.12 -3.54 -3.84
C THR A 23 0.17 -3.05 -4.93
N HIS A 24 0.04 -3.82 -6.01
CA HIS A 24 -0.93 -3.61 -7.08
C HIS A 24 -2.00 -4.70 -7.00
N GLY A 25 -3.25 -4.27 -6.80
CA GLY A 25 -4.42 -5.12 -6.62
C GLY A 25 -4.69 -5.47 -5.15
N ASN A 26 -5.84 -6.11 -4.95
CA ASN A 26 -6.52 -6.20 -3.64
C ASN A 26 -6.12 -7.47 -2.86
N ASN A 27 -5.30 -8.33 -3.46
CA ASN A 27 -4.88 -9.59 -2.86
C ASN A 27 -3.51 -9.44 -2.21
N PHE A 28 -3.47 -9.53 -0.89
CA PHE A 28 -2.27 -9.43 -0.08
C PHE A 28 -2.17 -10.58 0.91
N ILE A 29 -0.96 -11.13 1.12
CA ILE A 29 -0.71 -12.19 2.10
C ILE A 29 0.33 -11.70 3.09
N ALA A 30 0.00 -11.81 4.38
CA ALA A 30 0.89 -11.46 5.48
C ALA A 30 0.97 -12.61 6.49
N SER A 31 2.11 -12.76 7.15
CA SER A 31 2.22 -13.62 8.33
C SER A 31 1.48 -13.02 9.52
N ALA A 32 1.06 -13.88 10.45
CA ALA A 32 0.47 -13.43 11.71
C ALA A 32 1.47 -12.61 12.56
N ALA A 33 2.76 -12.94 12.51
CA ALA A 33 3.78 -12.24 13.28
C ALA A 33 3.97 -10.79 12.78
N ARG A 34 3.90 -10.54 11.46
CA ARG A 34 3.95 -9.17 10.93
C ARG A 34 2.72 -8.36 11.30
N ILE A 35 1.53 -8.93 11.21
CA ILE A 35 0.29 -8.25 11.59
C ILE A 35 0.35 -7.84 13.07
N ARG A 36 0.76 -8.76 13.95
CA ARG A 36 0.89 -8.52 15.40
C ARG A 36 2.09 -7.66 15.78
N GLY A 37 3.08 -7.54 14.90
CA GLY A 37 4.25 -6.68 15.11
C GLY A 37 3.94 -5.18 14.97
N ILE A 38 2.80 -4.84 14.35
CA ILE A 38 2.29 -3.48 14.29
C ILE A 38 1.50 -3.20 15.55
N LYS A 39 1.73 -2.01 16.14
CA LYS A 39 1.03 -1.59 17.34
C LYS A 39 -0.49 -1.51 17.10
N LYS A 40 -1.28 -1.86 18.12
CA LYS A 40 -2.74 -1.92 18.05
C LYS A 40 -3.39 -0.58 17.70
N ASP A 41 -2.85 0.52 18.22
CA ASP A 41 -3.30 1.89 17.96
C ASP A 41 -3.29 2.25 16.46
N ILE A 42 -2.34 1.72 15.70
CA ILE A 42 -2.29 1.91 14.24
C ILE A 42 -3.46 1.19 13.56
N TRP A 43 -3.79 -0.02 14.01
CA TRP A 43 -4.94 -0.76 13.48
C TRP A 43 -6.27 -0.10 13.83
N GLU A 44 -6.41 0.39 15.07
CA GLU A 44 -7.57 1.15 15.53
C GLU A 44 -7.71 2.44 14.71
N THR A 45 -6.62 3.19 14.52
CA THR A 45 -6.62 4.41 13.69
C THR A 45 -7.07 4.13 12.26
N LEU A 46 -6.57 3.05 11.64
CA LEU A 46 -6.97 2.67 10.28
C LEU A 46 -8.43 2.23 10.22
N ASN A 47 -8.90 1.50 11.23
CA ASN A 47 -10.28 1.06 11.33
C ASN A 47 -11.23 2.25 11.45
N ASP A 48 -10.95 3.18 12.36
CA ASP A 48 -11.76 4.37 12.60
C ASP A 48 -11.76 5.27 11.37
N ALA A 49 -10.61 5.42 10.70
CA ALA A 49 -10.49 6.17 9.47
C ALA A 49 -11.38 5.61 8.34
N LEU A 50 -11.44 4.28 8.19
CA LEU A 50 -12.11 3.61 7.06
C LEU A 50 -13.57 3.24 7.34
N SER A 51 -13.99 3.20 8.60
CA SER A 51 -15.32 2.73 9.01
C SER A 51 -16.23 3.85 9.49
N ASP A 52 -15.77 5.10 9.51
CA ASP A 52 -16.61 6.25 9.83
C ASP A 52 -17.69 6.42 8.76
N GLU A 53 -18.96 6.34 9.18
CA GLU A 53 -20.13 6.46 8.31
C GLU A 53 -20.38 7.91 7.83
N SER A 54 -19.57 8.88 8.28
CA SER A 54 -19.75 10.30 7.99
C SER A 54 -18.79 10.79 6.89
N LEU A 55 -19.29 10.97 5.65
CA LEU A 55 -18.50 11.58 4.56
C LEU A 55 -17.94 12.98 4.88
N SER A 56 -18.62 13.76 5.74
CA SER A 56 -18.23 15.14 6.06
C SER A 56 -17.23 15.26 7.22
N ARG A 57 -17.04 14.20 8.01
CA ARG A 57 -16.25 14.22 9.26
C ARG A 57 -15.23 13.08 9.33
N GLY A 58 -15.48 12.00 8.60
CA GLY A 58 -14.62 10.84 8.51
C GLY A 58 -13.28 11.24 7.92
N TRP A 59 -12.21 10.82 8.60
CA TRP A 59 -10.85 11.19 8.25
C TRP A 59 -10.45 10.75 6.84
N ALA A 60 -10.99 9.63 6.35
CA ALA A 60 -10.77 9.14 4.98
C ALA A 60 -11.24 10.10 3.87
N HIS A 61 -12.17 11.00 4.19
CA HIS A 61 -12.85 11.88 3.25
C HIS A 61 -12.43 13.34 3.38
N ASP A 62 -11.43 13.63 4.22
CA ASP A 62 -10.98 14.99 4.47
C ASP A 62 -10.33 15.62 3.22
N ARG A 63 -10.97 16.67 2.73
CA ARG A 63 -10.56 17.46 1.55
C ARG A 63 -9.15 18.03 1.67
N LEU A 64 -8.69 18.32 2.89
CA LEU A 64 -7.33 18.83 3.12
C LEU A 64 -6.25 17.81 2.75
N LYS A 65 -6.59 16.52 2.72
CA LYS A 65 -5.66 15.43 2.39
C LYS A 65 -5.74 15.02 0.92
N LEU A 66 -6.90 15.18 0.30
CA LEU A 66 -7.16 14.82 -1.10
C LEU A 66 -6.68 15.91 -2.10
N GLY A 67 -6.21 17.06 -1.61
CA GLY A 67 -5.68 18.15 -2.44
C GLY A 67 -6.76 19.14 -2.89
N PRO A 68 -6.43 20.11 -3.76
CA PRO A 68 -7.34 21.20 -4.12
C PRO A 68 -8.65 20.74 -4.77
N GLU A 69 -8.63 19.59 -5.45
CA GLU A 69 -9.83 18.97 -6.04
C GLU A 69 -10.66 18.18 -5.00
N GLY A 70 -10.06 17.79 -3.87
CA GLY A 70 -10.76 17.29 -2.70
C GLY A 70 -11.74 16.15 -2.99
N LYS A 71 -12.99 16.35 -2.56
CA LYS A 71 -14.14 15.45 -2.76
C LYS A 71 -14.58 15.29 -4.23
N ASP A 72 -14.22 16.25 -5.08
CA ASP A 72 -14.60 16.29 -6.49
C ASP A 72 -13.50 15.67 -7.37
N ALA A 73 -12.35 15.33 -6.77
CA ALA A 73 -11.29 14.58 -7.43
C ALA A 73 -11.78 13.17 -7.77
N GLU A 74 -11.36 12.68 -8.93
CA GLU A 74 -11.58 11.29 -9.32
C GLU A 74 -10.28 10.51 -9.17
N MET A 75 -10.30 9.47 -8.34
CA MET A 75 -9.19 8.53 -8.23
C MET A 75 -9.51 7.33 -9.13
N PHE A 76 -8.74 7.17 -10.22
CA PHE A 76 -8.99 6.13 -11.23
C PHE A 76 -10.38 6.20 -11.90
N GLY A 77 -10.94 7.42 -12.05
CA GLY A 77 -12.28 7.62 -12.62
C GLY A 77 -13.44 7.35 -11.66
N GLU A 78 -13.14 7.15 -10.37
CA GLU A 78 -14.13 6.92 -9.33
C GLU A 78 -14.11 8.09 -8.32
N LYS A 79 -15.29 8.57 -7.98
CA LYS A 79 -15.48 9.59 -6.93
C LYS A 79 -15.37 8.98 -5.55
N ASP A 80 -14.96 9.80 -4.59
CA ASP A 80 -14.88 9.40 -3.20
C ASP A 80 -16.28 9.11 -2.63
N SER A 81 -16.45 7.95 -1.98
CA SER A 81 -17.71 7.53 -1.36
C SER A 81 -17.44 6.63 -0.14
N LEU A 82 -18.47 6.37 0.68
CA LEU A 82 -18.35 5.48 1.84
C LEU A 82 -18.01 4.04 1.43
N GLU A 83 -18.52 3.61 0.28
CA GLU A 83 -18.29 2.28 -0.29
C GLU A 83 -16.92 2.18 -0.98
N LYS A 84 -16.40 3.30 -1.49
CA LYS A 84 -15.14 3.38 -2.24
C LYS A 84 -14.29 4.58 -1.79
N PRO A 85 -13.83 4.60 -0.53
CA PRO A 85 -13.03 5.72 -0.03
C PRO A 85 -11.67 5.76 -0.77
N HIS A 86 -11.22 6.95 -1.18
CA HIS A 86 -9.90 7.16 -1.79
C HIS A 86 -8.77 6.69 -0.88
N LEU A 87 -8.92 6.89 0.44
CA LEU A 87 -7.99 6.35 1.43
C LEU A 87 -7.92 4.82 1.36
N GLY A 88 -9.04 4.12 1.19
CA GLY A 88 -9.08 2.65 1.08
C GLY A 88 -8.20 2.16 -0.06
N TYR A 89 -8.35 2.75 -1.25
CA TYR A 89 -7.48 2.47 -2.40
C TYR A 89 -6.00 2.73 -2.13
N THR A 90 -5.69 3.70 -1.28
CA THR A 90 -4.32 4.02 -0.90
C THR A 90 -3.77 2.97 0.08
N VAL A 91 -4.54 2.62 1.11
CA VAL A 91 -4.18 1.61 2.11
C VAL A 91 -3.94 0.24 1.45
N GLU A 92 -4.78 -0.16 0.50
CA GLU A 92 -4.61 -1.39 -0.29
C GLU A 92 -3.24 -1.50 -0.99
N ARG A 93 -2.66 -0.36 -1.37
CA ARG A 93 -1.36 -0.27 -2.05
C ARG A 93 -0.18 -0.16 -1.07
N LEU A 94 -0.44 0.20 0.19
CA LEU A 94 0.58 0.46 1.20
C LEU A 94 0.82 -0.71 2.17
N TRP A 95 0.11 -1.85 2.02
CA TRP A 95 0.26 -3.00 2.91
C TRP A 95 1.71 -3.47 3.08
N GLY A 96 2.48 -3.50 1.99
CA GLY A 96 3.89 -3.87 2.05
C GLY A 96 4.76 -2.91 2.87
N ILE A 97 4.40 -1.64 2.91
CA ILE A 97 5.08 -0.62 3.72
C ILE A 97 4.67 -0.77 5.18
N LEU A 98 3.36 -0.82 5.45
CA LEU A 98 2.81 -0.96 6.80
C LEU A 98 3.41 -2.18 7.51
N LEU A 99 3.47 -3.31 6.82
CA LEU A 99 3.94 -4.59 7.38
C LEU A 99 5.45 -4.81 7.18
N GLY A 100 6.19 -3.79 6.75
CA GLY A 100 7.65 -3.78 6.70
C GLY A 100 8.29 -4.78 5.73
N CYS A 101 7.57 -5.22 4.69
CA CYS A 101 8.11 -6.11 3.66
C CYS A 101 8.35 -5.44 2.31
N SER A 102 8.09 -4.13 2.16
CA SER A 102 8.38 -3.35 0.95
C SER A 102 9.88 -3.24 0.66
N LYS A 103 10.50 -4.35 0.24
CA LYS A 103 11.92 -4.48 -0.09
C LYS A 103 12.07 -4.69 -1.59
N GLN A 104 13.06 -4.04 -2.20
CA GLN A 104 13.35 -4.16 -3.64
C GLN A 104 13.50 -5.60 -4.13
N LYS A 105 14.02 -6.50 -3.27
CA LYS A 105 14.15 -7.93 -3.58
C LYS A 105 12.85 -8.60 -4.01
N ILE A 106 11.69 -8.14 -3.51
CA ILE A 106 10.39 -8.72 -3.84
C ILE A 106 10.06 -8.53 -5.32
N ALA A 107 10.43 -7.41 -5.94
CA ALA A 107 10.20 -7.19 -7.37
C ALA A 107 10.92 -8.21 -8.27
N TRP A 108 12.03 -8.77 -7.79
CA TRP A 108 12.88 -9.69 -8.56
C TRP A 108 12.63 -11.16 -8.22
N ARG A 109 12.35 -11.46 -6.94
CA ARG A 109 12.19 -12.84 -6.45
C ARG A 109 10.74 -13.31 -6.44
N CYS A 110 9.78 -12.38 -6.42
CA CYS A 110 8.37 -12.77 -6.45
C CYS A 110 7.86 -12.87 -7.90
N PRO A 111 7.50 -14.06 -8.39
CA PRO A 111 6.89 -14.20 -9.71
C PRO A 111 5.66 -13.32 -9.86
N ASN A 112 5.44 -12.80 -11.07
CA ASN A 112 4.07 -12.40 -11.40
C ASN A 112 3.21 -13.68 -11.40
N LEU A 113 1.93 -13.56 -11.01
CA LEU A 113 0.98 -14.68 -10.94
C LEU A 113 0.92 -15.52 -12.24
N TRP A 114 1.30 -14.92 -13.36
CA TRP A 114 1.24 -15.49 -14.70
C TRP A 114 2.49 -16.29 -15.14
N LYS A 115 3.68 -16.09 -14.54
CA LYS A 115 4.94 -16.71 -15.01
C LYS A 115 5.43 -17.89 -14.16
N GLY A 116 4.66 -18.34 -13.16
CA GLY A 116 5.00 -19.52 -12.35
C GLY A 116 6.31 -19.38 -11.56
N TRP A 117 6.63 -20.38 -10.74
CA TRP A 117 7.83 -20.39 -9.90
C TRP A 117 9.08 -20.75 -10.73
N ARG A 118 10.17 -19.99 -10.57
CA ARG A 118 11.49 -20.34 -11.16
C ARG A 118 12.36 -21.05 -10.13
N ARG A 119 13.36 -21.81 -10.62
CA ARG A 119 14.32 -22.54 -9.79
C ARG A 119 15.11 -21.55 -8.91
N GLY A 120 15.09 -21.76 -7.59
CA GLY A 120 15.74 -20.88 -6.59
C GLY A 120 14.85 -19.77 -6.01
N TRP A 121 13.54 -19.80 -6.27
CA TRP A 121 12.56 -18.90 -5.67
C TRP A 121 11.73 -19.64 -4.61
N GLU A 122 11.54 -18.99 -3.47
CA GLU A 122 10.78 -19.54 -2.35
C GLU A 122 9.47 -18.79 -2.16
N LYS A 123 8.42 -19.44 -1.63
CA LYS A 123 7.11 -18.80 -1.42
C LYS A 123 7.20 -17.64 -0.44
N GLU A 124 8.22 -17.68 0.40
CA GLU A 124 8.62 -16.77 1.45
C GLU A 124 9.24 -15.49 0.86
N ASP A 125 9.72 -15.54 -0.40
CA ASP A 125 10.20 -14.36 -1.13
C ASP A 125 9.05 -13.48 -1.68
N CYS A 126 7.83 -14.00 -1.67
CA CYS A 126 6.61 -13.29 -2.08
C CYS A 126 5.80 -12.77 -0.89
N ALA A 127 5.19 -11.61 -1.09
CA ALA A 127 4.29 -10.98 -0.12
C ALA A 127 4.99 -10.64 1.22
N CYS A 128 4.21 -10.45 2.29
CA CYS A 128 4.71 -10.21 3.65
C CYS A 128 4.75 -11.52 4.43
N ARG A 129 5.42 -12.53 3.87
CA ARG A 129 5.65 -13.81 4.56
C ARG A 129 7.00 -13.78 5.27
N ASP A 130 7.10 -14.55 6.35
CA ASP A 130 8.32 -14.66 7.16
C ASP A 130 9.01 -15.97 6.82
#